data_AF-A0A850R6R4-F1
#
_entry.id   AF-A0A850R6R4-F1
#
_cell.length_a   1.000
_cell.length_b   1.000
_cell.length_c   1.000
_cell.angle_alpha   90.00
_cell.angle_beta   90.00
_cell.angle_gamma   90.00
#
_symmetry.space_group_name_H-M   'P 1'
#
loop_
_entity.id
_entity.type
_entity.pdbx_description
1 polymer ?
#
loop_
_entity_poly.entity_id
_entity_poly.type
_entity_poly.pdbx_seq_one_letter_code
_entity_poly.pdbx_strand_id
1 'polypeptide(L)'
;MICIDYQEVAQGIVSITSSNYQGGRLATRELLAAGTKPVLILNSQNSPVDQERLRGYKAELAAANFDFTEIHIFQLNMRQDETIDTRRLTMRGVLRGLPQVVGEAPWGTFAVSAQLTADILFAAHSLYLSVFEDLKIIGFDDSPIARYSFP
;
A
#
# COMPACT_ATOMS: atom_id res chain seq x y z
N MET A 1 -8.56 -4.28 -7.30
CA MET A 1 -7.89 -4.28 -5.98
C MET A 1 -7.29 -5.66 -5.80
N ILE A 2 -5.99 -5.76 -5.56
CA ILE A 2 -5.35 -7.05 -5.23
C ILE A 2 -5.11 -7.03 -3.72
N CYS A 3 -5.58 -8.08 -3.04
CA CYS A 3 -5.29 -8.29 -1.62
C CYS A 3 -4.23 -9.39 -1.50
N ILE A 4 -3.15 -9.11 -0.78
CA ILE A 4 -2.10 -10.09 -0.51
C ILE A 4 -2.38 -10.68 0.88
N ASP A 5 -2.71 -11.98 0.90
CA ASP A 5 -2.88 -12.79 2.11
C ASP A 5 -1.64 -13.67 2.30
N TYR A 6 -1.18 -13.84 3.55
CA TYR A 6 -0.04 -14.70 3.88
C TYR A 6 -0.33 -15.57 5.11
N GLN A 7 -0.32 -16.90 4.93
CA GLN A 7 -0.20 -17.87 6.02
C GLN A 7 1.08 -18.68 5.87
N GLU A 8 1.79 -18.89 6.99
CA GLU A 8 2.79 -19.95 7.08
C GLU A 8 2.35 -21.02 8.09
N VAL A 9 2.34 -22.28 7.63
CA VAL A 9 2.07 -23.46 8.45
C VAL A 9 3.35 -23.87 9.18
N ALA A 10 3.32 -23.69 10.51
CA ALA A 10 3.94 -24.45 11.59
C ALA A 10 5.26 -25.23 11.36
N GLN A 11 6.28 -24.85 12.16
CA GLN A 11 7.10 -25.67 13.09
C GLN A 11 8.56 -25.14 13.14
N GLY A 12 8.92 -24.42 14.22
CA GLY A 12 10.32 -24.17 14.60
C GLY A 12 11.07 -23.07 13.81
N ILE A 13 10.61 -21.82 13.92
CA ILE A 13 11.25 -20.58 13.43
C ILE A 13 11.59 -20.59 11.93
N VAL A 14 10.56 -20.33 11.11
CA VAL A 14 10.70 -19.78 9.76
C VAL A 14 10.40 -18.28 9.84
N SER A 15 11.29 -17.48 9.26
CA SER A 15 11.40 -16.06 9.57
C SER A 15 10.32 -15.22 8.88
N ILE A 16 9.51 -14.54 9.69
CA ILE A 16 8.48 -13.54 9.32
C ILE A 16 9.05 -12.41 8.43
N THR A 17 10.39 -12.25 8.37
CA THR A 17 11.06 -11.33 7.45
C THR A 17 10.88 -11.69 5.98
N SER A 18 10.95 -12.97 5.60
CA SER A 18 10.85 -13.38 4.19
C SER A 18 9.45 -13.16 3.61
N SER A 19 8.42 -13.39 4.40
CA SER A 19 7.02 -13.18 4.01
C SER A 19 6.70 -11.73 3.67
N ASN A 20 6.91 -10.82 4.62
CA ASN A 20 6.53 -9.42 4.49
C ASN A 20 7.40 -8.68 3.48
N TYR A 21 8.70 -9.04 3.45
CA TYR A 21 9.61 -8.56 2.41
C TYR A 21 9.18 -9.02 1.02
N GLN A 22 8.89 -10.32 0.82
CA GLN A 22 8.43 -10.81 -0.48
C GLN A 22 7.07 -10.24 -0.87
N GLY A 23 6.14 -10.09 0.08
CA GLY A 23 4.86 -9.44 -0.15
C GLY A 23 5.03 -7.98 -0.59
N GLY A 24 5.93 -7.23 0.05
CA GLY A 24 6.27 -5.87 -0.38
C GLY A 24 6.87 -5.82 -1.79
N ARG A 25 7.73 -6.79 -2.14
CA ARG A 25 8.26 -6.92 -3.51
C ARG A 25 7.16 -7.23 -4.53
N LEU A 26 6.30 -8.20 -4.23
CA LEU A 26 5.23 -8.61 -5.12
C LEU A 26 4.22 -7.48 -5.36
N ALA A 27 3.76 -6.81 -4.31
CA ALA A 27 2.87 -5.66 -4.43
C ALA A 27 3.44 -4.59 -5.37
N THR A 28 4.72 -4.28 -5.19
CA THR A 28 5.40 -3.26 -5.99
C THR A 28 5.56 -3.69 -7.44
N ARG A 29 5.91 -4.96 -7.68
CA ARG A 29 6.01 -5.53 -9.02
C ARG A 29 4.70 -5.45 -9.76
N GLU A 30 3.59 -5.82 -9.13
CA GLU A 30 2.26 -5.80 -9.76
C GLU A 30 1.82 -4.37 -10.11
N LEU A 31 2.12 -3.39 -9.25
CA LEU A 31 1.85 -1.97 -9.54
C LEU A 31 2.69 -1.45 -10.72
N LEU A 32 3.98 -1.81 -10.78
CA LEU A 32 4.85 -1.48 -11.91
C LEU A 32 4.36 -2.16 -13.21
N ALA A 33 4.01 -3.45 -13.15
CA ALA A 33 3.50 -4.22 -14.29
C ALA A 33 2.17 -3.65 -14.82
N ALA A 34 1.37 -3.06 -13.94
CA ALA A 34 0.14 -2.36 -14.30
C ALA A 34 0.37 -0.95 -14.90
N GLY A 35 1.63 -0.56 -15.16
CA GLY A 35 2.01 0.72 -15.77
C GLY A 35 1.94 1.92 -14.84
N THR A 36 1.84 1.69 -13.52
CA THR A 36 1.77 2.77 -12.53
C THR A 36 3.15 3.10 -11.96
N LYS A 37 3.26 4.26 -11.31
CA LYS A 37 4.38 4.59 -10.42
C LYS A 37 3.95 4.29 -8.98
N PRO A 38 4.47 3.23 -8.35
CA PRO A 38 4.02 2.80 -7.04
C PRO A 38 4.29 3.85 -5.97
N VAL A 39 3.29 4.07 -5.10
CA VAL A 39 3.37 4.90 -3.91
C VAL A 39 3.04 4.05 -2.70
N LEU A 40 3.90 4.07 -1.68
CA LEU A 40 3.70 3.32 -0.44
C LEU A 40 2.99 4.19 0.60
N ILE A 41 1.95 3.64 1.22
CA ILE A 41 1.24 4.26 2.34
C ILE A 41 1.49 3.46 3.62
N LEU A 42 2.09 4.11 4.61
CA LEU A 42 2.48 3.52 5.89
C LEU A 42 1.62 4.02 7.05
N ASN A 43 1.46 3.17 8.06
CA ASN A 43 0.87 3.55 9.34
C ASN A 43 1.79 4.53 10.09
N SER A 44 1.25 5.19 11.12
CA SER A 44 1.99 6.18 11.91
C SER A 44 3.11 5.61 12.73
N GLN A 45 2.87 4.45 13.31
CA GLN A 45 3.89 3.69 14.01
C GLN A 45 4.39 2.61 13.06
N ASN A 46 5.64 2.74 12.62
CA ASN A 46 6.25 1.71 11.79
C ASN A 46 6.56 0.49 12.65
N SER A 47 5.74 -0.55 12.52
CA SER A 47 6.04 -1.84 13.11
C SER A 47 7.22 -2.52 12.40
N PRO A 48 7.89 -3.51 13.01
CA PRO A 48 8.87 -4.33 12.30
C PRO A 48 8.31 -4.99 11.02
N VAL A 49 7.00 -5.29 11.00
CA VAL A 49 6.29 -5.82 9.83
C VAL A 49 6.20 -4.79 8.72
N ASP A 50 5.80 -3.55 9.03
CA ASP A 50 5.76 -2.46 8.06
C ASP A 50 7.14 -2.16 7.47
N GLN A 51 8.20 -2.29 8.29
CA GLN A 51 9.58 -2.10 7.84
C GLN A 51 10.01 -3.18 6.83
N GLU A 52 9.63 -4.44 7.04
CA GLU A 52 9.93 -5.49 6.05
C GLU A 52 9.14 -5.28 4.75
N ARG A 53 7.87 -4.84 4.83
CA ARG A 53 7.06 -4.47 3.64
C ARG A 53 7.69 -3.30 2.88
N LEU A 54 8.12 -2.25 3.58
CA LEU A 54 8.86 -1.10 3.03
C LEU A 54 10.19 -1.55 2.39
N ARG A 55 10.93 -2.45 3.03
CA ARG A 55 12.18 -3.01 2.51
C ARG A 55 11.94 -3.78 1.21
N GLY A 56 10.86 -4.56 1.12
CA GLY A 56 10.43 -5.24 -0.09
C GLY A 56 10.10 -4.26 -1.22
N TYR A 57 9.32 -3.23 -0.89
CA TYR A 57 8.98 -2.15 -1.82
C TYR A 57 10.23 -1.47 -2.41
N LYS A 58 11.16 -1.03 -1.54
CA LYS A 58 12.43 -0.41 -1.97
C LYS A 58 13.27 -1.35 -2.83
N ALA A 59 13.33 -2.63 -2.47
CA ALA A 59 14.12 -3.63 -3.20
C ALA A 59 13.56 -3.90 -4.62
N GLU A 60 12.25 -3.94 -4.80
CA GLU A 60 11.67 -4.16 -6.13
C GLU A 60 11.81 -2.93 -7.04
N LEU A 61 11.64 -1.71 -6.51
CA LEU A 61 11.90 -0.49 -7.29
C LEU A 61 13.35 -0.41 -7.75
N ALA A 62 14.29 -0.74 -6.88
CA ALA A 62 15.71 -0.83 -7.24
C ALA A 62 15.97 -1.90 -8.31
N ALA A 63 15.36 -3.08 -8.19
CA ALA A 63 15.50 -4.16 -9.17
C ALA A 63 14.91 -3.78 -10.55
N ALA A 64 13.89 -2.94 -10.58
CA ALA A 64 13.28 -2.41 -11.79
C ALA A 64 14.02 -1.19 -12.37
N ASN A 65 15.11 -0.73 -11.74
CA ASN A 65 15.78 0.55 -12.03
C ASN A 65 14.80 1.74 -12.05
N PHE A 66 13.78 1.69 -11.21
CA PHE A 66 12.82 2.78 -11.09
C PHE A 66 13.42 3.87 -10.21
N ASP A 67 13.48 5.10 -10.73
CA ASP A 67 13.97 6.25 -9.97
C ASP A 67 12.94 6.62 -8.89
N PHE A 68 13.24 6.25 -7.65
CA PHE A 68 12.38 6.52 -6.51
C PHE A 68 13.10 7.37 -5.48
N THR A 69 12.33 8.23 -4.84
CA THR A 69 12.77 9.02 -3.69
C THR A 69 11.72 8.93 -2.59
N GLU A 70 12.04 9.45 -1.40
CA GLU A 70 11.16 9.41 -0.22
C GLU A 70 9.80 10.10 -0.45
N ILE A 71 9.64 10.90 -1.52
CA ILE A 71 8.34 11.48 -1.91
C ILE A 71 7.28 10.43 -2.28
N HIS A 72 7.70 9.20 -2.61
CA HIS A 72 6.80 8.10 -2.94
C HIS A 72 6.34 7.32 -1.69
N ILE A 73 6.75 7.75 -0.49
CA ILE A 73 6.42 7.10 0.77
C ILE A 73 5.62 8.09 1.62
N PHE A 74 4.34 7.79 1.81
CA PHE A 74 3.45 8.56 2.69
C PHE A 74 3.30 7.83 4.01
N GLN A 75 4.07 8.27 5.00
CA GLN A 75 3.86 7.87 6.39
C GLN A 75 2.79 8.76 7.02
N LEU A 76 1.63 8.18 7.33
CA LEU A 76 0.56 8.94 7.98
C LEU A 76 0.99 9.28 9.41
N ASN A 77 0.98 10.54 9.84
CA ASN A 77 1.30 10.91 11.22
C ASN A 77 0.02 11.11 12.03
N MET A 78 -0.68 10.01 12.33
CA MET A 78 -1.94 9.99 13.05
C MET A 78 -1.73 9.58 14.51
N ARG A 79 -2.49 10.18 15.42
CA ARG A 79 -2.55 9.78 16.83
C ARG A 79 -3.54 8.62 17.00
N GLN A 80 -3.34 7.80 18.02
CA GLN A 80 -4.20 6.63 18.27
C GLN A 80 -5.66 7.01 18.61
N ASP A 81 -5.89 8.22 19.11
CA ASP A 81 -7.19 8.76 19.51
C ASP A 81 -7.88 9.59 18.40
N GLU A 82 -7.28 9.67 17.21
CA GLU A 82 -7.88 10.43 16.12
C GLU A 82 -9.15 9.78 15.57
N THR A 83 -10.11 10.64 15.25
CA THR A 83 -11.40 10.19 14.72
C THR A 83 -11.25 9.62 13.32
N ILE A 84 -12.21 8.76 12.95
CA ILE A 84 -12.32 8.20 11.60
C ILE A 84 -12.38 9.32 10.54
N ASP A 85 -13.03 10.45 10.86
CA ASP A 85 -13.16 11.57 9.93
C ASP A 85 -11.83 12.28 9.68
N THR A 86 -10.99 12.47 10.70
CA THR A 86 -9.64 13.02 10.51
C THR A 86 -8.80 12.11 9.63
N ARG A 87 -8.87 10.78 9.84
CA ARG A 87 -8.16 9.80 9.00
C ARG A 87 -8.59 9.85 7.54
N ARG A 88 -9.90 9.93 7.30
CA ARG A 88 -10.45 10.10 5.94
C ARG A 88 -9.99 11.40 5.30
N LEU A 89 -9.97 12.51 6.05
CA LEU A 89 -9.47 13.80 5.55
C LEU A 89 -7.99 13.74 5.17
N THR A 90 -7.15 13.14 6.03
CA THR A 90 -5.73 12.93 5.74
C THR A 90 -5.55 12.11 4.47
N MET A 91 -6.26 10.99 4.33
CA MET A 91 -6.16 10.15 3.14
C MET A 91 -6.61 10.86 1.86
N ARG A 92 -7.67 11.68 1.93
CA ARG A 92 -8.07 12.54 0.80
C ARG A 92 -6.97 13.52 0.40
N GLY A 93 -6.25 14.07 1.39
CA GLY A 93 -5.09 14.92 1.16
C GLY A 93 -3.98 14.18 0.40
N VAL A 94 -3.67 12.95 0.83
CA VAL A 94 -2.70 12.08 0.15
C VAL A 94 -3.10 11.83 -1.30
N LEU A 95 -4.34 11.40 -1.56
CA LEU A 95 -4.79 11.10 -2.93
C LEU A 95 -4.79 12.33 -3.84
N ARG A 96 -5.14 13.51 -3.32
CA ARG A 96 -5.04 14.78 -4.07
C ARG A 96 -3.61 15.20 -4.38
N GLY A 97 -2.65 14.72 -3.60
CA GLY A 97 -1.22 14.96 -3.75
C GLY A 97 -0.53 14.03 -4.76
N LEU A 98 -1.20 12.94 -5.19
CA LEU A 98 -0.62 11.98 -6.12
C LEU A 98 -0.21 12.58 -7.47
N PRO A 99 -1.00 13.46 -8.14
CA PRO A 99 -0.57 14.07 -9.39
C PRO A 99 0.78 14.78 -9.31
N GLN A 100 1.10 15.41 -8.17
CA GLN A 100 2.37 16.13 -7.97
C GLN A 100 3.55 15.17 -7.74
N VAL A 101 3.29 13.94 -7.30
CA VAL A 101 4.32 12.94 -7.03
C VAL A 101 4.56 12.05 -8.25
N VAL A 102 3.49 11.52 -8.84
CA VAL A 102 3.56 10.48 -9.87
C VAL A 102 3.10 10.93 -11.26
N GLY A 103 2.47 12.10 -11.37
CA GLY A 103 1.96 12.64 -12.63
C GLY A 103 0.55 12.14 -12.96
N GLU A 104 0.29 11.87 -14.23
CA GLU A 104 -1.04 11.48 -14.70
C GLU A 104 -1.44 10.07 -14.24
N ALA A 105 -2.75 9.81 -14.18
CA ALA A 105 -3.33 8.52 -13.84
C ALA A 105 -3.05 7.46 -14.94
N PRO A 106 -3.08 6.15 -14.63
CA PRO A 106 -3.45 5.53 -13.36
C PRO A 106 -2.40 5.68 -12.26
N TRP A 107 -2.83 6.05 -11.05
CA TRP A 107 -1.97 6.06 -9.86
C TRP A 107 -1.97 4.70 -9.17
N GLY A 108 -0.81 4.28 -8.66
CA GLY A 108 -0.65 2.99 -7.98
C GLY A 108 -0.32 3.17 -6.50
N THR A 109 -1.18 2.70 -5.60
CA THR A 109 -0.94 2.76 -4.15
C THR A 109 -0.79 1.37 -3.54
N PHE A 110 0.26 1.20 -2.75
CA PHE A 110 0.48 0.05 -1.88
C PHE A 110 0.17 0.45 -0.42
N ALA A 111 -0.88 -0.13 0.15
CA ALA A 111 -1.27 0.07 1.54
C ALA A 111 -0.79 -1.10 2.41
N VAL A 112 -0.03 -0.80 3.48
CA VAL A 112 0.54 -1.86 4.33
C VAL A 112 -0.43 -2.49 5.32
N SER A 113 -1.71 -2.11 5.33
CA SER A 113 -2.73 -2.74 6.18
C SER A 113 -4.13 -2.69 5.55
N ALA A 114 -5.00 -3.61 5.97
CA ALA A 114 -6.40 -3.64 5.56
C ALA A 114 -7.12 -2.32 5.91
N GLN A 115 -6.76 -1.73 7.04
CA GLN A 115 -7.34 -0.47 7.50
C GLN A 115 -6.94 0.71 6.59
N LEU A 116 -5.69 0.79 6.15
CA LEU A 116 -5.24 1.81 5.19
C LEU A 116 -5.89 1.58 3.81
N THR A 117 -6.05 0.33 3.41
CA THR A 117 -6.75 -0.03 2.16
C THR A 117 -8.19 0.49 2.18
N ALA A 118 -8.91 0.28 3.29
CA ALA A 118 -10.26 0.82 3.46
C ALA A 118 -10.27 2.36 3.41
N ASP A 119 -9.33 3.03 4.07
CA ASP A 119 -9.23 4.49 4.05
C ASP A 119 -9.02 5.04 2.63
N ILE A 120 -8.16 4.39 1.84
CA ILE A 120 -7.90 4.77 0.44
C ILE A 120 -9.19 4.61 -0.38
N LEU A 121 -9.92 3.50 -0.22
CA LEU A 121 -11.18 3.28 -0.92
C LEU A 121 -12.23 4.36 -0.57
N PHE A 122 -12.38 4.69 0.71
CA PHE A 122 -13.28 5.77 1.14
C PHE A 122 -12.86 7.12 0.56
N ALA A 123 -11.56 7.43 0.58
CA ALA A 123 -11.05 8.68 0.03
C ALA A 123 -11.25 8.75 -1.49
N ALA A 124 -10.95 7.68 -2.23
CA ALA A 124 -11.16 7.57 -3.66
C ALA A 124 -12.63 7.79 -4.04
N HIS A 125 -13.55 7.12 -3.34
CA HIS A 125 -14.99 7.31 -3.52
C HIS A 125 -15.39 8.78 -3.28
N SER A 126 -14.89 9.41 -2.21
CA SER A 126 -15.20 10.82 -1.90
C SER A 126 -14.62 11.83 -2.90
N LEU A 127 -13.67 11.40 -3.72
CA LEU A 127 -13.02 12.20 -4.76
C LEU A 127 -13.52 11.85 -6.16
N TYR A 128 -14.50 10.95 -6.28
CA TYR A 128 -15.02 10.42 -7.55
C TYR A 128 -13.94 9.79 -8.44
N LEU A 129 -12.93 9.17 -7.82
CA LEU A 129 -11.91 8.41 -8.56
C LEU A 129 -12.42 7.00 -8.85
N SER A 130 -12.34 6.58 -10.11
CA SER A 130 -12.60 5.20 -10.50
C SER A 130 -11.46 4.31 -10.03
N VAL A 131 -11.75 3.42 -9.08
CA VAL A 131 -10.82 2.33 -8.75
C VAL A 131 -10.64 1.49 -10.02
N PHE A 132 -9.41 1.04 -10.30
CA PHE A 132 -8.92 0.36 -11.51
C PHE A 132 -8.54 1.25 -12.70
N GLU A 133 -9.32 2.29 -12.99
CA GLU A 133 -9.05 3.21 -14.11
C GLU A 133 -8.13 4.35 -13.67
N ASP A 134 -8.52 5.11 -12.64
CA ASP A 134 -7.75 6.25 -12.13
C ASP A 134 -6.77 5.83 -11.03
N LEU A 135 -7.19 4.88 -10.18
CA LEU A 135 -6.45 4.47 -8.99
C LEU A 135 -6.42 2.94 -8.87
N LYS A 136 -5.21 2.38 -8.89
CA LYS A 136 -4.94 0.97 -8.61
C LYS A 136 -4.43 0.82 -7.18
N ILE A 137 -5.01 -0.11 -6.43
CA ILE A 137 -4.74 -0.32 -5.01
C ILE A 137 -4.32 -1.76 -4.79
N ILE A 138 -3.19 -1.95 -4.11
CA ILE A 138 -2.80 -3.21 -3.50
C ILE A 138 -2.76 -3.03 -1.98
N GLY A 139 -3.55 -3.85 -1.29
CA GLY A 139 -3.61 -3.88 0.16
C GLY A 139 -2.88 -5.09 0.73
N PHE A 140 -2.40 -4.97 1.96
CA PHE A 140 -1.92 -6.09 2.76
C PHE A 140 -2.95 -6.43 3.83
N ASP A 141 -3.35 -7.69 3.92
CA ASP A 141 -4.23 -8.18 4.98
C ASP A 141 -3.48 -9.13 5.91
N ASP A 142 -3.64 -8.93 7.21
CA ASP A 142 -3.13 -9.82 8.26
C ASP A 142 -4.25 -10.73 8.81
N SER A 143 -5.47 -10.60 8.29
CA SER A 143 -6.63 -11.42 8.61
C SER A 143 -6.78 -12.59 7.64
N PRO A 144 -7.18 -13.79 8.08
CA PRO A 144 -7.45 -14.95 7.21
C PRO A 144 -8.71 -14.80 6.31
N ILE A 145 -9.14 -13.57 6.01
CA ILE A 145 -10.31 -13.28 5.18
C ILE A 145 -10.01 -12.10 4.27
N ALA A 146 -9.50 -12.39 3.07
CA ALA A 146 -9.96 -11.75 1.84
C ALA A 146 -9.49 -12.52 0.59
N ARG A 147 -10.02 -13.73 0.41
CA ARG A 147 -10.32 -14.22 -0.94
C ARG A 147 -11.30 -13.23 -1.57
N TYR A 148 -11.05 -12.89 -2.83
CA TYR A 148 -11.86 -12.08 -3.76
C TYR A 148 -11.56 -10.58 -3.82
N SER A 149 -10.83 -10.22 -4.87
CA SER A 149 -11.23 -9.11 -5.75
C SER A 149 -10.70 -9.37 -7.18
N PHE A 150 -11.59 -9.90 -8.01
CA PHE A 150 -11.56 -9.98 -9.47
C PHE A 150 -13.05 -9.92 -9.89
N PRO A 151 -13.46 -9.20 -10.94
CA PRO A 151 -12.70 -8.38 -11.90
C PRO A 151 -12.56 -6.90 -11.50
#